data_AF-A0A243WHS9-F1
#
_entry.id   AF-A0A243WHS9-F1
#
_cell.length_a   1.000
_cell.length_b   1.000
_cell.length_c   1.000
_cell.angle_alpha   90.00
_cell.angle_beta   90.00
_cell.angle_gamma   90.00
#
_symmetry.space_group_name_H-M   'P 1'
#
loop_
_entity.id
_entity.type
_entity.pdbx_description
1 polymer ?
#
loop_
_entity_poly.entity_id
_entity_poly.type
_entity_poly.pdbx_seq_one_letter_code
_entity_poly.pdbx_strand_id
1 'polypeptide(L)'
;MFRPFLCLWWLLASFFITQIAQAQAVPNPGENIAFLVTFGNKADKSWGDDDFAQTFFFLVPKNNRQPVYIRVFDPDCGGQHDERKFGWNTSTRFSLYGGTGAHSGADARRPEPSGNFREGTLLKQQNFGAEPTYDNKWYTFGPLNPLEGEFVPEFDGYAFKMVAQGLGGDDGNLYRYFLSTSPTQNVPVEGGNAFTYEYSFRLSQGKARTHLYPFVNDRVVSIKQSNFDLDKDATIKIFSVAKNGHAAAVSGDNEWSSSTHPISAKEHGLSLDMQINSLSKASNDLVFYVTDQYDTALPFFAIPLGGPPKYRYEVDVKIRR
;
A
#
# COMPACT_ATOMS: atom_id res chain seq x y z
N MET A 1 37.90 53.49 -10.73
CA MET A 1 37.54 52.17 -11.30
C MET A 1 37.08 51.28 -10.15
N PHE A 2 35.80 51.34 -9.78
CA PHE A 2 35.19 50.45 -8.78
C PHE A 2 33.72 50.24 -9.21
N ARG A 3 33.35 48.98 -9.47
CA ARG A 3 32.00 48.57 -9.85
C ARG A 3 31.21 48.21 -8.57
N PRO A 4 29.93 48.61 -8.45
CA PRO A 4 29.01 47.99 -7.53
C PRO A 4 28.19 46.91 -8.27
N PHE A 5 28.13 45.70 -7.75
CA PHE A 5 27.05 44.75 -8.03
C PHE A 5 26.90 43.86 -6.80
N LEU A 6 25.87 44.16 -5.99
CA LEU A 6 25.42 43.28 -4.94
C LEU A 6 23.89 43.21 -4.97
N CYS A 7 23.39 42.02 -4.69
CA CYS A 7 22.01 41.68 -4.34
C CYS A 7 20.97 41.62 -5.47
N LEU A 8 20.91 40.46 -6.14
CA LEU A 8 19.64 39.92 -6.62
C LEU A 8 19.66 38.38 -6.65
N TRP A 9 19.74 37.71 -5.50
CA TRP A 9 19.59 36.24 -5.42
C TRP A 9 18.89 35.83 -4.12
N TRP A 10 17.63 36.21 -3.94
CA TRP A 10 16.74 35.63 -2.92
C TRP A 10 15.37 35.42 -3.55
N LEU A 11 15.21 34.38 -4.37
CA LEU A 11 13.90 33.88 -4.82
C LEU A 11 14.05 32.53 -5.55
N LEU A 12 14.65 31.52 -4.89
CA LEU A 12 14.73 30.15 -5.43
C LEU A 12 14.81 29.09 -4.32
N ALA A 13 14.14 29.30 -3.19
CA ALA A 13 14.14 28.34 -2.06
C ALA A 13 12.75 27.83 -1.65
N SER A 14 11.69 28.12 -2.40
CA SER A 14 10.31 27.83 -1.96
C SER A 14 9.55 26.79 -2.78
N PHE A 15 10.19 26.09 -3.73
CA PHE A 15 9.49 25.13 -4.61
C PHE A 15 9.83 23.64 -4.38
N PHE A 16 10.69 23.30 -3.42
CA PHE A 16 11.07 21.90 -3.14
C PHE A 16 10.44 21.30 -1.88
N ILE A 17 9.70 22.08 -1.07
CA ILE A 17 9.16 21.60 0.21
C ILE A 17 7.75 20.98 0.06
N THR A 18 7.02 21.28 -1.02
CA THR A 18 5.62 20.85 -1.16
C THR A 18 5.44 19.40 -1.62
N GLN A 19 6.46 18.74 -2.17
CA GLN A 19 6.34 17.35 -2.63
C GLN A 19 6.55 16.30 -1.52
N ILE A 20 7.12 16.68 -0.36
CA ILE A 20 7.36 15.73 0.74
C ILE A 20 6.06 15.41 1.51
N ALA A 21 5.09 16.34 1.50
CA ALA A 21 3.89 16.27 2.35
C ALA A 21 2.87 15.16 1.98
N GLN A 22 2.98 14.55 0.80
CA GLN A 22 2.00 13.55 0.32
C GLN A 22 2.57 12.12 0.32
N ALA A 23 3.81 11.91 0.77
CA ALA A 23 4.50 10.64 0.57
C ALA A 23 3.97 9.49 1.45
N GLN A 24 3.28 9.76 2.56
CA GLN A 24 2.83 8.74 3.52
C GLN A 24 1.33 8.52 3.60
N ALA A 25 0.60 9.02 2.60
CA ALA A 25 -0.76 8.54 2.38
C ALA A 25 -0.70 7.07 1.90
N VAL A 26 -1.67 6.28 2.33
CA VAL A 26 -1.89 4.93 1.84
C VAL A 26 -3.34 4.85 1.36
N PRO A 27 -3.57 4.61 0.06
CA PRO A 27 -2.57 4.50 -0.99
C PRO A 27 -1.81 5.82 -1.21
N ASN A 28 -0.58 5.73 -1.70
CA ASN A 28 0.18 6.90 -2.12
C ASN A 28 -0.44 7.48 -3.40
N PRO A 29 -0.54 8.81 -3.58
CA PRO A 29 -1.10 9.40 -4.80
C PRO A 29 -0.40 8.94 -6.09
N GLY A 30 0.88 8.57 -6.03
CA GLY A 30 1.64 8.01 -7.15
C GLY A 30 1.19 6.60 -7.56
N GLU A 31 0.55 5.85 -6.67
CA GLU A 31 -0.02 4.53 -6.97
C GLU A 31 -1.31 4.65 -7.81
N ASN A 32 -1.99 5.80 -7.79
CA ASN A 32 -3.27 6.03 -8.48
C ASN A 32 -4.30 4.92 -8.17
N ILE A 33 -4.43 4.60 -6.89
CA ILE A 33 -5.49 3.75 -6.33
C ILE A 33 -6.56 4.67 -5.74
N ALA A 34 -7.83 4.35 -5.95
CA ALA A 34 -8.92 5.18 -5.45
C ALA A 34 -9.00 5.07 -3.92
N PHE A 35 -9.18 3.85 -3.40
CA PHE A 35 -9.31 3.56 -1.97
C PHE A 35 -8.77 2.17 -1.67
N LEU A 36 -8.37 1.93 -0.42
CA LEU A 36 -8.33 0.57 0.11
C LEU A 36 -9.77 0.11 0.38
N VAL A 37 -10.03 -1.19 0.30
CA VAL A 37 -11.36 -1.72 0.57
C VAL A 37 -11.30 -2.90 1.53
N THR A 38 -12.33 -3.03 2.36
CA THR A 38 -12.59 -4.23 3.16
C THR A 38 -14.09 -4.42 3.27
N PHE A 39 -14.59 -5.56 2.80
CA PHE A 39 -16.00 -5.90 2.84
C PHE A 39 -16.39 -6.56 4.15
N GLY A 40 -17.69 -6.46 4.48
CA GLY A 40 -18.29 -7.25 5.54
C GLY A 40 -18.19 -8.75 5.25
N ASN A 41 -18.08 -9.57 6.29
CA ASN A 41 -17.85 -11.03 6.16
C ASN A 41 -19.04 -11.83 5.60
N LYS A 42 -20.14 -11.18 5.20
CA LYS A 42 -21.26 -11.78 4.50
C LYS A 42 -21.37 -11.30 3.05
N ALA A 43 -20.44 -10.44 2.60
CA ALA A 43 -20.37 -10.03 1.21
C ALA A 43 -20.09 -11.23 0.30
N ASP A 44 -20.51 -11.08 -0.96
CA ASP A 44 -20.10 -12.04 -1.99
C ASP A 44 -18.66 -11.70 -2.40
N LYS A 45 -17.81 -12.71 -2.55
CA LYS A 45 -16.41 -12.51 -2.91
C LYS A 45 -16.23 -11.97 -4.33
N SER A 46 -17.24 -12.10 -5.19
CA SER A 46 -17.28 -11.47 -6.52
C SER A 46 -17.37 -9.93 -6.50
N TRP A 47 -17.11 -9.32 -5.35
CA TRP A 47 -17.05 -7.86 -5.15
C TRP A 47 -15.62 -7.41 -4.85
N GLY A 48 -14.62 -8.27 -5.08
CA GLY A 48 -13.22 -7.90 -5.04
C GLY A 48 -12.44 -8.21 -3.77
N ASP A 49 -13.10 -8.66 -2.71
CA ASP A 49 -12.47 -8.98 -1.43
C ASP A 49 -12.68 -10.46 -1.10
N ASP A 50 -11.59 -11.23 -1.12
CA ASP A 50 -11.64 -12.68 -1.02
C ASP A 50 -11.63 -13.21 0.42
N ASP A 51 -11.26 -12.40 1.41
CA ASP A 51 -11.10 -12.86 2.79
C ASP A 51 -11.61 -11.91 3.88
N PHE A 52 -12.08 -10.72 3.51
CA PHE A 52 -12.68 -9.72 4.39
C PHE A 52 -11.72 -9.16 5.43
N ALA A 53 -10.42 -9.23 5.19
CA ALA A 53 -9.38 -8.66 6.02
C ALA A 53 -8.28 -8.00 5.19
N GLN A 54 -7.60 -7.03 5.78
CA GLN A 54 -6.45 -6.41 5.14
C GLN A 54 -5.45 -5.97 6.20
N THR A 55 -4.17 -6.26 5.98
CA THR A 55 -3.10 -5.97 6.93
C THR A 55 -2.12 -4.97 6.35
N PHE A 56 -1.96 -3.82 7.00
CA PHE A 56 -0.93 -2.84 6.68
C PHE A 56 0.10 -2.70 7.79
N PHE A 57 1.31 -2.37 7.39
CA PHE A 57 2.41 -2.05 8.28
C PHE A 57 2.81 -0.59 8.15
N PHE A 58 3.17 0.02 9.27
CA PHE A 58 3.66 1.39 9.34
C PHE A 58 5.05 1.40 9.95
N LEU A 59 6.04 1.82 9.17
CA LEU A 59 7.44 1.84 9.53
C LEU A 59 7.83 3.22 10.05
N VAL A 60 8.38 3.27 11.25
CA VAL A 60 8.94 4.46 11.87
C VAL A 60 10.46 4.28 11.99
N PRO A 61 11.29 5.24 11.54
CA PRO A 61 12.75 5.08 11.59
C PRO A 61 13.26 4.86 13.01
N LYS A 62 14.29 4.02 13.17
CA LYS A 62 14.82 3.66 14.51
C LYS A 62 15.31 4.84 15.35
N ASN A 63 15.55 6.00 14.76
CA ASN A 63 16.04 7.20 15.45
C ASN A 63 14.91 8.14 15.86
N ASN A 64 13.69 7.94 15.36
CA ASN A 64 12.55 8.75 15.77
C ASN A 64 12.16 8.38 17.21
N ARG A 65 12.03 9.40 18.06
CA ARG A 65 11.58 9.29 19.46
C ARG A 65 10.34 10.11 19.74
N GLN A 66 9.86 10.86 18.75
CA GLN A 66 8.65 11.67 18.89
C GLN A 66 7.42 10.80 18.68
N PRO A 67 6.31 11.10 19.37
CA PRO A 67 5.06 10.39 19.15
C PRO A 67 4.61 10.45 17.68
N VAL A 68 4.04 9.36 17.21
CA VAL A 68 3.43 9.27 15.89
C VAL A 68 1.95 8.89 16.00
N TYR A 69 1.22 9.02 14.91
CA TYR A 69 -0.21 8.76 14.82
C TYR A 69 -0.48 7.99 13.54
N ILE A 70 -1.35 6.99 13.59
CA ILE A 70 -1.87 6.32 12.40
C ILE A 70 -3.31 6.76 12.24
N ARG A 71 -3.62 7.38 11.11
CA ARG A 71 -4.93 7.97 10.85
C ARG A 71 -5.66 7.13 9.81
N VAL A 72 -6.96 6.93 10.00
CA VAL A 72 -7.86 6.24 9.07
C VAL A 72 -8.88 7.25 8.57
N PHE A 73 -8.95 7.47 7.27
CA PHE A 73 -9.95 8.28 6.62
C PHE A 73 -11.13 7.43 6.23
N ASP A 74 -12.33 7.93 6.49
CA ASP A 74 -13.61 7.26 6.17
C ASP A 74 -13.71 5.85 6.79
N PRO A 75 -13.49 5.69 8.10
CA PRO A 75 -13.55 4.37 8.71
C PRO A 75 -14.97 3.85 8.93
N ASP A 76 -16.01 4.68 8.81
CA ASP A 76 -17.40 4.21 8.86
C ASP A 76 -17.77 3.37 7.65
N CYS A 77 -18.73 2.48 7.85
CA CYS A 77 -19.24 1.54 6.86
C CYS A 77 -20.53 2.09 6.20
N GLY A 78 -20.45 3.30 5.65
CA GLY A 78 -21.53 3.95 4.92
C GLY A 78 -21.13 5.31 4.35
N GLY A 79 -22.12 6.11 3.95
CA GLY A 79 -21.87 7.49 3.56
C GLY A 79 -21.38 7.67 2.12
N GLN A 80 -20.37 8.54 1.93
CA GLN A 80 -20.03 9.10 0.63
C GLN A 80 -19.24 8.15 -0.28
N HIS A 81 -18.29 7.39 0.27
CA HIS A 81 -17.31 6.64 -0.55
C HIS A 81 -17.57 5.14 -0.58
N ASP A 82 -18.23 4.61 0.44
CA ASP A 82 -18.48 3.19 0.63
C ASP A 82 -19.37 2.54 -0.42
N GLU A 83 -19.22 1.23 -0.56
CA GLU A 83 -19.95 0.43 -1.54
C GLU A 83 -21.17 -0.22 -0.91
N ARG A 84 -22.35 0.28 -1.27
CA ARG A 84 -23.63 -0.21 -0.73
C ARG A 84 -24.23 -1.30 -1.62
N LYS A 85 -24.62 -2.42 -1.03
CA LYS A 85 -25.41 -3.43 -1.74
C LYS A 85 -26.90 -3.12 -1.72
N PHE A 86 -27.51 -3.13 -0.53
CA PHE A 86 -28.93 -2.82 -0.35
C PHE A 86 -29.16 -1.77 0.73
N GLY A 87 -28.42 -1.85 1.84
CA GLY A 87 -28.52 -0.94 2.96
C GLY A 87 -27.35 -1.14 3.90
N TRP A 88 -26.93 -0.06 4.57
CA TRP A 88 -25.74 -0.06 5.38
C TRP A 88 -25.85 -0.98 6.60
N ASN A 89 -25.17 -2.13 6.55
CA ASN A 89 -25.20 -3.17 7.57
C ASN A 89 -23.80 -3.71 7.92
N THR A 90 -22.76 -3.28 7.20
CA THR A 90 -21.38 -3.68 7.48
C THR A 90 -20.86 -3.07 8.77
N SER A 91 -19.99 -3.82 9.44
CA SER A 91 -19.13 -3.28 10.48
C SER A 91 -17.69 -3.74 10.27
N THR A 92 -16.76 -2.80 10.29
CA THR A 92 -15.33 -3.02 10.10
C THR A 92 -14.58 -2.69 11.38
N ARG A 93 -13.65 -3.57 11.75
CA ARG A 93 -12.78 -3.39 12.90
C ARG A 93 -11.37 -3.08 12.44
N PHE A 94 -10.80 -2.02 12.99
CA PHE A 94 -9.39 -1.67 12.87
C PHE A 94 -8.67 -2.00 14.17
N SER A 95 -7.67 -2.87 14.09
CA SER A 95 -6.88 -3.33 15.23
C SER A 95 -5.41 -3.01 15.01
N LEU A 96 -4.83 -2.20 15.90
CA LEU A 96 -3.44 -1.76 15.84
C LEU A 96 -2.59 -2.57 16.81
N TYR A 97 -1.53 -3.18 16.29
CA TYR A 97 -0.58 -4.02 17.01
C TYR A 97 0.84 -3.45 16.92
N GLY A 98 1.64 -3.74 17.93
CA GLY A 98 3.08 -3.52 17.97
C GLY A 98 3.78 -4.65 18.75
N GLY A 99 5.03 -4.43 19.14
CA GLY A 99 5.83 -5.41 19.89
C GLY A 99 6.16 -6.68 19.10
N THR A 100 6.92 -7.58 19.72
CA THR A 100 7.40 -8.82 19.08
C THR A 100 6.28 -9.61 18.43
N GLY A 101 6.52 -10.06 17.20
CA GLY A 101 5.59 -10.88 16.41
C GLY A 101 4.57 -10.06 15.59
N ALA A 102 4.49 -8.74 15.80
CA ALA A 102 3.61 -7.89 14.98
C ALA A 102 3.94 -7.99 13.49
N HIS A 103 5.22 -8.02 13.13
CA HIS A 103 5.76 -8.21 11.78
C HIS A 103 6.55 -9.51 11.63
N SER A 104 7.36 -9.89 12.63
CA SER A 104 8.22 -11.08 12.53
C SER A 104 7.45 -12.41 12.62
N GLY A 105 6.21 -12.37 13.11
CA GLY A 105 5.31 -13.53 13.17
C GLY A 105 5.14 -14.18 11.80
N ALA A 106 5.14 -15.52 11.77
CA ALA A 106 5.13 -16.28 10.51
C ALA A 106 3.86 -16.01 9.67
N ASP A 107 2.74 -15.74 10.33
CA ASP A 107 1.45 -15.48 9.70
C ASP A 107 1.18 -13.99 9.46
N ALA A 108 1.98 -13.09 10.05
CA ALA A 108 1.78 -11.65 9.92
C ALA A 108 2.05 -11.12 8.50
N ARG A 109 2.87 -11.85 7.74
CA ARG A 109 3.33 -11.46 6.39
C ARG A 109 2.71 -12.31 5.29
N ARG A 110 1.76 -13.19 5.63
CA ARG A 110 1.05 -13.99 4.63
C ARG A 110 0.01 -13.13 3.93
N PRO A 111 -0.24 -13.35 2.63
CA PRO A 111 -1.35 -12.71 1.94
C PRO A 111 -2.68 -13.08 2.63
N GLU A 112 -2.94 -14.38 2.76
CA GLU A 112 -4.16 -14.86 3.43
C GLU A 112 -4.11 -14.69 4.97
N PRO A 113 -5.19 -14.18 5.61
CA PRO A 113 -5.32 -13.95 7.05
C PRO A 113 -5.62 -15.27 7.81
N SER A 114 -4.72 -16.23 7.65
CA SER A 114 -4.76 -17.54 8.30
C SER A 114 -3.87 -17.59 9.55
N GLY A 115 -4.02 -18.64 10.36
CA GLY A 115 -3.19 -18.85 11.54
C GLY A 115 -3.29 -17.69 12.56
N ASN A 116 -2.15 -17.24 13.05
CA ASN A 116 -2.03 -16.16 14.03
C ASN A 116 -1.63 -14.82 13.39
N PHE A 117 -2.27 -14.41 12.29
CA PHE A 117 -1.97 -13.12 11.64
C PHE A 117 -2.15 -11.88 12.54
N ARG A 118 -2.85 -12.02 13.67
CA ARG A 118 -3.01 -11.00 14.73
C ARG A 118 -1.96 -11.07 15.85
N GLU A 119 -0.87 -11.80 15.62
CA GLU A 119 0.25 -11.85 16.56
C GLU A 119 0.82 -10.44 16.86
N GLY A 120 1.40 -10.28 18.04
CA GLY A 120 1.87 -9.00 18.56
C GLY A 120 1.04 -8.52 19.75
N THR A 121 1.42 -7.37 20.29
CA THR A 121 0.70 -6.69 21.38
C THR A 121 -0.38 -5.79 20.79
N LEU A 122 -1.65 -6.07 21.11
CA LEU A 122 -2.76 -5.18 20.73
C LEU A 122 -2.66 -3.86 21.49
N LEU A 123 -2.41 -2.77 20.78
CA LEU A 123 -2.27 -1.42 21.34
C LEU A 123 -3.62 -0.71 21.40
N LYS A 124 -4.41 -0.84 20.32
CA LYS A 124 -5.71 -0.18 20.20
C LYS A 124 -6.60 -0.94 19.23
N GLN A 125 -7.91 -0.88 19.46
CA GLN A 125 -8.91 -1.41 18.56
C GLN A 125 -10.11 -0.47 18.52
N GLN A 126 -10.72 -0.32 17.34
CA GLN A 126 -11.98 0.40 17.18
C GLN A 126 -12.84 -0.32 16.13
N ASN A 127 -14.13 -0.45 16.42
CA ASN A 127 -15.12 -0.93 15.47
C ASN A 127 -15.91 0.28 14.95
N PHE A 128 -16.26 0.23 13.68
CA PHE A 128 -17.10 1.20 13.00
C PHE A 128 -18.21 0.47 12.26
N GLY A 129 -19.40 1.06 12.27
CA GLY A 129 -20.51 0.71 11.40
C GLY A 129 -20.88 1.93 10.56
N ALA A 130 -22.14 2.06 10.17
CA ALA A 130 -22.61 3.15 9.32
C ALA A 130 -22.89 4.46 10.10
N GLU A 131 -21.96 4.90 10.96
CA GLU A 131 -22.15 6.12 11.75
C GLU A 131 -21.73 7.40 10.99
N PRO A 132 -22.65 8.35 10.68
CA PRO A 132 -22.33 9.59 9.94
C PRO A 132 -21.33 10.52 10.64
N THR A 133 -20.93 10.19 11.86
CA THR A 133 -19.91 10.95 12.59
C THR A 133 -18.55 10.85 11.91
N TYR A 134 -18.25 9.72 11.26
CA TYR A 134 -16.95 9.45 10.67
C TYR A 134 -16.92 9.58 9.13
N ASP A 135 -18.10 9.69 8.49
CA ASP A 135 -18.24 9.90 7.04
C ASP A 135 -17.40 11.09 6.57
N ASN A 136 -16.50 10.81 5.63
CA ASN A 136 -15.56 11.72 5.00
C ASN A 136 -14.64 12.43 6.02
N LYS A 137 -14.32 11.77 7.14
CA LYS A 137 -13.47 12.30 8.22
C LYS A 137 -12.35 11.34 8.61
N TRP A 138 -11.38 11.88 9.34
CA TRP A 138 -10.25 11.13 9.87
C TRP A 138 -10.51 10.72 11.32
N TYR A 139 -10.34 9.43 11.60
CA TYR A 139 -10.11 8.89 12.94
C TYR A 139 -8.61 8.71 13.19
N THR A 140 -8.14 8.97 14.39
CA THR A 140 -6.72 8.92 14.73
C THR A 140 -6.43 7.90 15.83
N PHE A 141 -5.54 6.96 15.55
CA PHE A 141 -4.90 6.09 16.52
C PHE A 141 -3.61 6.73 17.03
N GLY A 142 -3.56 7.02 18.34
CA GLY A 142 -2.38 7.56 19.01
C GLY A 142 -2.72 8.53 20.15
N PRO A 143 -1.72 9.20 20.73
CA PRO A 143 -0.29 9.14 20.37
C PRO A 143 0.31 7.74 20.57
N LEU A 144 1.21 7.34 19.66
CA LEU A 144 1.98 6.09 19.74
C LEU A 144 3.44 6.42 20.02
N ASN A 145 4.05 5.74 20.98
CA ASN A 145 5.50 5.79 21.16
C ASN A 145 6.15 4.88 20.10
N PRO A 146 7.09 5.35 19.26
CA PRO A 146 7.73 4.52 18.24
C PRO A 146 8.27 3.18 18.75
N LEU A 147 8.71 3.12 20.01
CA LEU A 147 9.25 1.91 20.63
C LEU A 147 8.18 0.84 20.98
N GLU A 148 6.90 1.17 20.86
CA GLU A 148 5.80 0.20 20.96
C GLU A 148 5.69 -0.66 19.70
N GLY A 149 6.25 -0.23 18.57
CA GLY A 149 6.35 -1.05 17.35
C GLY A 149 7.37 -2.17 17.51
N GLU A 150 7.33 -3.15 16.61
CA GLU A 150 8.37 -4.18 16.54
C GLU A 150 9.61 -3.63 15.84
N PHE A 151 10.79 -3.76 16.43
CA PHE A 151 12.03 -3.45 15.70
C PHE A 151 12.26 -4.49 14.60
N VAL A 152 12.31 -4.05 13.34
CA VAL A 152 12.57 -4.87 12.15
C VAL A 152 13.98 -4.54 11.64
N PRO A 153 14.99 -5.40 11.88
CA PRO A 153 16.37 -5.13 11.50
C PRO A 153 16.56 -4.88 10.01
N GLU A 154 15.82 -5.57 9.15
CA GLU A 154 15.87 -5.45 7.70
C GLU A 154 15.48 -4.06 7.21
N PHE A 155 14.64 -3.35 7.98
CA PHE A 155 14.15 -2.00 7.64
C PHE A 155 14.77 -0.91 8.52
N ASP A 156 15.62 -1.29 9.48
CA ASP A 156 16.24 -0.37 10.44
C ASP A 156 15.22 0.57 11.12
N GLY A 157 14.07 0.01 11.51
CA GLY A 157 12.93 0.77 12.04
C GLY A 157 11.93 -0.05 12.83
N TYR A 158 10.98 0.63 13.45
CA TYR A 158 9.91 0.04 14.23
C TYR A 158 8.64 -0.07 13.38
N ALA A 159 8.08 -1.28 13.26
CA ALA A 159 6.88 -1.58 12.51
C ALA A 159 5.67 -1.70 13.45
N PHE A 160 4.62 -0.95 13.16
CA PHE A 160 3.27 -1.19 13.68
C PHE A 160 2.46 -1.95 12.64
N LYS A 161 1.53 -2.79 13.08
CA LYS A 161 0.61 -3.55 12.21
C LYS A 161 -0.82 -3.09 12.44
N MET A 162 -1.50 -2.65 11.39
CA MET A 162 -2.94 -2.40 11.37
C MET A 162 -3.65 -3.53 10.65
N VAL A 163 -4.66 -4.11 11.28
CA VAL A 163 -5.56 -5.10 10.66
C VAL A 163 -6.95 -4.48 10.55
N ALA A 164 -7.42 -4.27 9.33
CA ALA A 164 -8.83 -4.01 9.03
C ALA A 164 -9.54 -5.36 8.82
N GLN A 165 -10.74 -5.52 9.36
CA GLN A 165 -11.52 -6.74 9.18
C GLN A 165 -13.02 -6.47 9.19
N GLY A 166 -13.73 -6.95 8.18
CA GLY A 166 -15.19 -7.02 8.18
C GLY A 166 -15.72 -8.05 9.19
N LEU A 167 -16.61 -7.62 10.08
CA LEU A 167 -17.18 -8.47 11.15
C LEU A 167 -18.63 -8.90 10.89
N GLY A 168 -19.32 -8.17 10.04
CA GLY A 168 -20.72 -8.37 9.71
C GLY A 168 -21.08 -7.58 8.46
N GLY A 169 -22.26 -7.87 7.91
CA GLY A 169 -22.82 -7.17 6.75
C GLY A 169 -22.18 -7.57 5.42
N ASP A 170 -22.66 -6.94 4.34
CA ASP A 170 -22.33 -7.26 2.95
C ASP A 170 -21.97 -6.02 2.09
N ASP A 171 -21.79 -4.86 2.72
CA ASP A 171 -21.27 -3.64 2.11
C ASP A 171 -19.73 -3.57 2.20
N GLY A 172 -19.12 -2.75 1.34
CA GLY A 172 -17.68 -2.50 1.30
C GLY A 172 -17.31 -1.18 2.00
N ASN A 173 -16.38 -1.22 2.94
CA ASN A 173 -15.80 -0.02 3.55
C ASN A 173 -14.55 0.42 2.78
N LEU A 174 -14.58 1.65 2.26
CA LEU A 174 -13.56 2.28 1.43
C LEU A 174 -12.80 3.35 2.21
N TYR A 175 -11.56 3.05 2.59
CA TYR A 175 -10.79 3.90 3.48
C TYR A 175 -9.40 4.23 2.93
N ARG A 176 -8.70 5.13 3.63
CA ARG A 176 -7.28 5.42 3.43
C ARG A 176 -6.55 5.53 4.76
N TYR A 177 -5.24 5.30 4.76
CA TYR A 177 -4.39 5.55 5.92
C TYR A 177 -3.46 6.75 5.73
N PHE A 178 -2.96 7.26 6.85
CA PHE A 178 -1.86 8.21 6.88
C PHE A 178 -1.02 8.03 8.14
N LEU A 179 0.31 7.88 7.99
CA LEU A 179 1.26 7.94 9.10
C LEU A 179 1.65 9.39 9.38
N SER A 180 1.33 9.89 10.57
CA SER A 180 1.45 11.31 10.89
C SER A 180 2.30 11.60 12.13
N THR A 181 2.94 12.75 12.16
CA THR A 181 3.49 13.39 13.36
C THR A 181 2.45 14.24 14.10
N SER A 182 1.27 14.43 13.53
CA SER A 182 0.18 15.24 14.09
C SER A 182 -1.09 14.42 14.34
N PRO A 183 -1.80 14.67 15.46
CA PRO A 183 -3.07 13.97 15.75
C PRO A 183 -4.22 14.41 14.84
N THR A 184 -4.14 15.62 14.27
CA THR A 184 -5.27 16.26 13.56
C THR A 184 -4.96 16.61 12.11
N GLN A 185 -3.68 16.61 11.73
CA GLN A 185 -3.22 16.91 10.37
C GLN A 185 -2.44 15.74 9.77
N ASN A 186 -2.42 15.66 8.44
CA ASN A 186 -1.63 14.67 7.70
C ASN A 186 -0.23 15.26 7.47
N VAL A 187 0.64 15.10 8.48
CA VAL A 187 2.02 15.60 8.44
C VAL A 187 2.95 14.40 8.46
N PRO A 188 3.69 14.12 7.38
CA PRO A 188 4.49 12.90 7.28
C PRO A 188 5.56 12.82 8.38
N VAL A 189 5.86 11.60 8.81
CA VAL A 189 7.01 11.24 9.65
C VAL A 189 8.25 11.13 8.77
N GLU A 190 9.24 12.00 8.95
CA GLU A 190 10.47 11.93 8.14
C GLU A 190 11.10 10.53 8.19
N GLY A 191 11.42 9.97 7.00
CA GLY A 191 11.97 8.62 6.83
C GLY A 191 11.00 7.46 7.08
N GLY A 192 9.77 7.72 7.52
CA GLY A 192 8.75 6.69 7.70
C GLY A 192 8.19 6.18 6.37
N ASN A 193 7.49 5.05 6.42
CA ASN A 193 6.81 4.48 5.26
C ASN A 193 5.62 3.63 5.72
N ALA A 194 4.81 3.18 4.77
CA ALA A 194 3.82 2.15 4.99
C ALA A 194 3.96 1.06 3.92
N PHE A 195 3.61 -0.17 4.28
CA PHE A 195 3.69 -1.28 3.34
C PHE A 195 2.68 -2.37 3.67
N THR A 196 2.38 -3.21 2.69
CA THR A 196 1.55 -4.42 2.85
C THR A 196 2.19 -5.58 2.11
N TYR A 197 1.78 -6.82 2.42
CA TYR A 197 2.12 -8.01 1.65
C TYR A 197 1.01 -8.42 0.67
N GLU A 198 -0.18 -7.84 0.83
CA GLU A 198 -1.34 -8.02 -0.03
C GLU A 198 -2.17 -6.74 -0.05
N TYR A 199 -2.60 -6.35 -1.24
CA TYR A 199 -3.43 -5.18 -1.47
C TYR A 199 -4.85 -5.63 -1.81
N SER A 200 -5.84 -5.14 -1.06
CA SER A 200 -7.27 -5.16 -1.41
C SER A 200 -7.75 -3.72 -1.60
N PHE A 201 -8.09 -3.36 -2.84
CA PHE A 201 -8.30 -1.95 -3.22
C PHE A 201 -9.23 -1.73 -4.41
N ARG A 202 -9.76 -0.51 -4.49
CA ARG A 202 -10.55 0.00 -5.61
C ARG A 202 -9.69 0.68 -6.68
N LEU A 203 -9.84 0.29 -7.93
CA LEU A 203 -9.24 0.99 -9.07
C LEU A 203 -9.83 2.39 -9.26
N SER A 204 -8.97 3.32 -9.71
CA SER A 204 -9.44 4.58 -10.25
C SER A 204 -10.25 4.34 -11.54
N GLN A 205 -11.45 4.92 -11.63
CA GLN A 205 -12.33 4.77 -12.78
C GLN A 205 -11.79 5.48 -14.04
N GLY A 206 -12.17 4.95 -15.21
CA GLY A 206 -11.85 5.47 -16.52
C GLY A 206 -10.52 4.96 -17.06
N LYS A 207 -9.86 5.74 -17.92
CA LYS A 207 -8.53 5.42 -18.42
C LYS A 207 -7.51 5.69 -17.32
N ALA A 208 -7.29 4.68 -16.47
CA ALA A 208 -6.41 4.76 -15.32
C ALA A 208 -5.21 3.83 -15.48
N ARG A 209 -4.09 4.26 -14.90
CA ARG A 209 -2.91 3.42 -14.70
C ARG A 209 -2.62 3.41 -13.21
N THR A 210 -2.81 2.26 -12.59
CA THR A 210 -2.46 2.00 -11.20
C THR A 210 -1.07 1.40 -11.14
N HIS A 211 -0.30 1.76 -10.11
CA HIS A 211 1.06 1.31 -9.90
C HIS A 211 1.19 0.59 -8.56
N LEU A 212 1.80 -0.60 -8.57
CA LEU A 212 2.14 -1.35 -7.37
C LEU A 212 3.65 -1.61 -7.34
N TYR A 213 4.27 -1.44 -6.17
CA TYR A 213 5.73 -1.43 -6.04
C TYR A 213 6.30 -2.54 -5.13
N PRO A 214 6.19 -3.83 -5.51
CA PRO A 214 6.77 -4.90 -4.72
C PRO A 214 8.29 -4.79 -4.67
N PHE A 215 8.87 -4.90 -3.47
CA PHE A 215 10.31 -4.80 -3.24
C PHE A 215 11.01 -6.15 -3.40
N VAL A 216 12.08 -6.17 -4.18
CA VAL A 216 12.85 -7.38 -4.51
C VAL A 216 14.18 -7.36 -3.75
N ASN A 217 14.35 -8.26 -2.78
CA ASN A 217 15.63 -8.41 -2.08
C ASN A 217 16.65 -9.23 -2.90
N ASP A 218 17.87 -9.38 -2.37
CA ASP A 218 19.01 -10.07 -2.99
C ASP A 218 18.84 -11.59 -3.15
N ARG A 219 17.81 -12.18 -2.55
CA ARG A 219 17.52 -13.63 -2.59
C ARG A 219 16.43 -14.00 -3.59
N VAL A 220 15.72 -13.02 -4.17
CA VAL A 220 14.62 -13.30 -5.10
C VAL A 220 15.19 -13.62 -6.49
N VAL A 221 14.89 -14.80 -7.01
CA VAL A 221 15.29 -15.22 -8.38
C VAL A 221 14.12 -15.24 -9.36
N SER A 222 12.90 -15.36 -8.85
CA SER A 222 11.66 -15.23 -9.61
C SER A 222 10.56 -14.72 -8.70
N ILE A 223 9.61 -14.02 -9.30
CA ILE A 223 8.38 -13.62 -8.63
C ILE A 223 7.19 -14.33 -9.25
N LYS A 224 6.18 -14.62 -8.45
CA LYS A 224 4.84 -15.00 -8.89
C LYS A 224 3.88 -13.90 -8.50
N GLN A 225 3.31 -13.24 -9.49
CA GLN A 225 2.26 -12.26 -9.28
C GLN A 225 0.91 -12.98 -9.29
N SER A 226 0.06 -12.68 -8.30
CA SER A 226 -1.31 -13.20 -8.17
C SER A 226 -2.30 -12.04 -8.07
N ASN A 227 -3.44 -12.18 -8.74
CA ASN A 227 -4.55 -11.22 -8.68
C ASN A 227 -5.89 -11.94 -8.71
N PHE A 228 -6.87 -11.32 -8.05
CA PHE A 228 -8.25 -11.78 -7.92
C PHE A 228 -9.20 -10.66 -8.34
N ASP A 229 -10.22 -11.00 -9.11
CA ASP A 229 -11.33 -10.09 -9.47
C ASP A 229 -10.93 -8.80 -10.23
N LEU A 230 -9.80 -8.80 -10.92
CA LEU A 230 -9.36 -7.65 -11.72
C LEU A 230 -10.23 -7.39 -12.96
N ASP A 231 -11.07 -8.36 -13.34
CA ASP A 231 -11.82 -8.39 -14.58
C ASP A 231 -10.97 -8.33 -15.87
N LYS A 232 -11.46 -8.97 -16.94
CA LYS A 232 -10.72 -9.09 -18.21
C LYS A 232 -10.62 -7.79 -19.02
N ASP A 233 -11.05 -6.66 -18.47
CA ASP A 233 -10.99 -5.33 -19.11
C ASP A 233 -9.76 -4.51 -18.70
N ALA A 234 -8.89 -5.08 -17.86
CA ALA A 234 -7.59 -4.53 -17.50
C ALA A 234 -6.41 -5.32 -18.09
N THR A 235 -5.22 -4.72 -18.05
CA THR A 235 -3.96 -5.40 -18.39
C THR A 235 -2.90 -5.14 -17.32
N ILE A 236 -2.08 -6.15 -17.03
CA ILE A 236 -0.94 -6.01 -16.12
C ILE A 236 0.36 -6.04 -16.91
N LYS A 237 1.24 -5.05 -16.66
CA LYS A 237 2.59 -4.98 -17.21
C LYS A 237 3.62 -4.73 -16.12
N ILE A 238 4.74 -5.45 -16.17
CA ILE A 238 5.84 -5.34 -15.22
C ILE A 238 6.97 -4.53 -15.82
N PHE A 239 7.37 -3.48 -15.12
CA PHE A 239 8.50 -2.62 -15.43
C PHE A 239 9.53 -2.70 -14.31
N SER A 240 10.80 -2.56 -14.67
CA SER A 240 11.90 -2.47 -13.72
C SER A 240 13.13 -1.86 -14.41
N VAL A 241 14.28 -1.85 -13.73
CA VAL A 241 15.54 -1.50 -14.39
C VAL A 241 15.94 -2.47 -15.51
N ALA A 242 15.37 -3.69 -15.53
CA ALA A 242 15.67 -4.76 -16.49
C ALA A 242 14.47 -5.19 -17.34
N LYS A 243 13.24 -4.75 -17.03
CA LYS A 243 12.01 -5.09 -17.75
C LYS A 243 11.34 -3.84 -18.29
N ASN A 244 10.88 -3.89 -19.53
CA ASN A 244 10.17 -2.79 -20.18
C ASN A 244 8.76 -3.24 -20.64
N GLY A 245 7.88 -3.50 -19.67
CA GLY A 245 6.47 -3.82 -19.94
C GLY A 245 6.21 -5.29 -20.24
N HIS A 246 6.78 -6.19 -19.43
CA HIS A 246 6.52 -7.63 -19.54
C HIS A 246 5.06 -7.92 -19.15
N ALA A 247 4.29 -8.57 -20.01
CA ALA A 247 2.88 -8.87 -19.72
C ALA A 247 2.75 -9.91 -18.60
N ALA A 248 1.80 -9.69 -17.69
CA ALA A 248 1.41 -10.66 -16.66
C ALA A 248 -0.05 -11.11 -16.85
N ALA A 249 -0.40 -12.24 -16.23
CA ALA A 249 -1.73 -12.81 -16.31
C ALA A 249 -2.76 -11.99 -15.51
N VAL A 250 -3.93 -11.77 -16.10
CA VAL A 250 -5.07 -11.04 -15.53
C VAL A 250 -6.16 -12.04 -15.13
N SER A 251 -6.79 -11.83 -13.97
CA SER A 251 -7.92 -12.66 -13.53
C SER A 251 -9.24 -12.28 -14.20
N GLY A 252 -10.21 -13.21 -14.14
CA GLY A 252 -11.61 -12.90 -14.41
C GLY A 252 -12.35 -12.52 -13.13
N ASP A 253 -13.65 -12.30 -13.31
CA ASP A 253 -14.64 -12.12 -12.24
C ASP A 253 -14.61 -13.32 -11.27
N ASN A 254 -14.40 -13.03 -9.98
CA ASN A 254 -14.36 -13.99 -8.88
C ASN A 254 -13.37 -15.15 -9.11
N GLU A 255 -12.29 -14.91 -9.87
CA GLU A 255 -11.27 -15.90 -10.20
C GLU A 255 -9.89 -15.42 -9.75
N TRP A 256 -9.02 -16.34 -9.35
CA TRP A 256 -7.60 -16.08 -9.18
C TRP A 256 -6.84 -16.35 -10.48
N SER A 257 -5.87 -15.50 -10.78
CA SER A 257 -4.93 -15.71 -11.89
C SER A 257 -3.51 -15.34 -11.47
N SER A 258 -2.53 -16.03 -12.04
CA SER A 258 -1.13 -15.78 -11.71
C SER A 258 -0.18 -16.03 -12.87
N SER A 259 1.00 -15.40 -12.79
CA SER A 259 2.10 -15.60 -13.72
C SER A 259 3.44 -15.47 -13.03
N THR A 260 4.41 -16.29 -13.44
CA THR A 260 5.77 -16.28 -12.88
C THR A 260 6.73 -15.54 -13.81
N HIS A 261 7.57 -14.69 -13.24
CA HIS A 261 8.52 -13.85 -13.96
C HIS A 261 9.91 -13.95 -13.35
N PRO A 262 10.97 -14.17 -14.15
CA PRO A 262 12.33 -14.22 -13.62
C PRO A 262 12.77 -12.84 -13.12
N ILE A 263 13.58 -12.81 -12.08
CA ILE A 263 14.24 -11.62 -11.55
C ILE A 263 15.73 -11.68 -11.90
N SER A 264 16.23 -10.58 -12.45
CA SER A 264 17.65 -10.39 -12.71
C SER A 264 18.34 -9.78 -11.48
N ALA A 265 19.64 -10.04 -11.34
CA ALA A 265 20.44 -9.46 -10.26
C ALA A 265 20.45 -7.91 -10.25
N LYS A 266 20.15 -7.27 -11.39
CA LYS A 266 20.05 -5.80 -11.49
C LYS A 266 18.83 -5.24 -10.75
N GLU A 267 17.81 -6.06 -10.52
CA GLU A 267 16.57 -5.68 -9.85
C GLU A 267 16.64 -5.85 -8.33
N HIS A 268 17.68 -6.49 -7.80
CA HIS A 268 17.87 -6.67 -6.37
C HIS A 268 18.09 -5.35 -5.64
N GLY A 269 17.44 -5.21 -4.49
CA GLY A 269 17.47 -3.99 -3.66
C GLY A 269 16.61 -2.86 -4.21
N LEU A 270 15.71 -3.13 -5.17
CA LEU A 270 14.84 -2.15 -5.81
C LEU A 270 13.39 -2.64 -5.85
N SER A 271 12.45 -1.70 -5.96
CA SER A 271 11.05 -2.01 -6.30
C SER A 271 10.87 -2.24 -7.79
N LEU A 272 9.98 -3.18 -8.14
CA LEU A 272 9.40 -3.24 -9.49
C LEU A 272 8.27 -2.20 -9.63
N ASP A 273 7.79 -1.97 -10.84
CA ASP A 273 6.57 -1.20 -11.11
C ASP A 273 5.60 -2.11 -11.87
N MET A 274 4.61 -2.63 -11.16
CA MET A 274 3.52 -3.40 -11.75
C MET A 274 2.38 -2.44 -12.09
N GLN A 275 2.20 -2.22 -13.40
CA GLN A 275 1.20 -1.31 -13.93
C GLN A 275 -0.07 -2.07 -14.30
N ILE A 276 -1.17 -1.74 -13.63
CA ILE A 276 -2.52 -2.15 -14.00
C ILE A 276 -3.11 -1.03 -14.84
N ASN A 277 -3.37 -1.30 -16.13
CA ASN A 277 -4.04 -0.34 -17.01
C ASN A 277 -5.48 -0.81 -17.21
N SER A 278 -6.43 -0.04 -16.68
CA SER A 278 -7.86 -0.25 -16.88
C SER A 278 -8.42 0.81 -17.83
N LEU A 279 -9.40 0.40 -18.62
CA LEU A 279 -10.22 1.29 -19.45
C LEU A 279 -11.67 1.37 -18.92
N SER A 280 -11.97 0.63 -17.86
CA SER A 280 -13.32 0.48 -17.33
C SER A 280 -13.80 1.78 -16.73
N LYS A 281 -15.08 2.09 -16.93
CA LYS A 281 -15.75 3.18 -16.20
C LYS A 281 -16.48 2.68 -14.96
N ALA A 282 -16.61 1.35 -14.81
CA ALA A 282 -17.16 0.75 -13.61
C ALA A 282 -16.12 0.83 -12.48
N SER A 283 -16.61 0.86 -11.24
CA SER A 283 -15.77 0.52 -10.10
C SER A 283 -15.38 -0.95 -10.20
N ASN A 284 -14.13 -1.25 -9.88
CA ASN A 284 -13.64 -2.61 -9.72
C ASN A 284 -12.74 -2.60 -8.48
N ASP A 285 -13.02 -3.55 -7.61
CA ASP A 285 -12.26 -3.85 -6.41
C ASP A 285 -11.51 -5.15 -6.66
N LEU A 286 -10.26 -5.25 -6.23
CA LEU A 286 -9.45 -6.44 -6.47
C LEU A 286 -8.48 -6.72 -5.34
N VAL A 287 -7.99 -7.96 -5.31
CA VAL A 287 -6.88 -8.37 -4.44
C VAL A 287 -5.63 -8.67 -5.27
N PHE A 288 -4.46 -8.27 -4.77
CA PHE A 288 -3.18 -8.42 -5.44
C PHE A 288 -2.03 -8.70 -4.45
N TYR A 289 -1.23 -9.73 -4.72
CA TYR A 289 0.01 -9.99 -4.01
C TYR A 289 1.09 -10.57 -4.91
N VAL A 290 2.33 -10.58 -4.42
CA VAL A 290 3.48 -11.14 -5.12
C VAL A 290 4.28 -12.01 -4.16
N THR A 291 4.65 -13.22 -4.58
CA THR A 291 5.55 -14.10 -3.83
C THR A 291 6.86 -14.34 -4.57
N ASP A 292 7.91 -14.74 -3.84
CA ASP A 292 9.15 -15.25 -4.42
C ASP A 292 9.06 -16.74 -4.79
N GLN A 293 10.19 -17.32 -5.21
CA GLN A 293 10.30 -18.74 -5.55
C GLN A 293 10.01 -19.73 -4.40
N TYR A 294 9.91 -19.26 -3.16
CA TYR A 294 9.62 -20.05 -1.97
C TYR A 294 8.24 -19.74 -1.40
N ASP A 295 7.36 -19.11 -2.20
CA ASP A 295 6.04 -18.65 -1.80
C ASP A 295 6.06 -17.65 -0.63
N THR A 296 7.18 -16.94 -0.44
CA THR A 296 7.28 -15.85 0.54
C THR A 296 6.79 -14.55 -0.07
N ALA A 297 5.82 -13.90 0.55
CA ALA A 297 5.27 -12.64 0.03
C ALA A 297 6.29 -11.50 0.05
N LEU A 298 6.28 -10.68 -1.00
CA LEU A 298 7.08 -9.47 -1.12
C LEU A 298 6.29 -8.27 -0.58
N PRO A 299 6.92 -7.36 0.17
CA PRO A 299 6.25 -6.15 0.64
C PRO A 299 6.10 -5.14 -0.50
N PHE A 300 4.93 -4.54 -0.60
CA PHE A 300 4.65 -3.35 -1.41
C PHE A 300 4.76 -2.12 -0.53
N PHE A 301 5.70 -1.23 -0.85
CA PHE A 301 5.83 0.03 -0.12
C PHE A 301 5.06 1.15 -0.80
N ALA A 302 4.29 1.92 -0.02
CA ALA A 302 3.58 3.10 -0.51
C ALA A 302 4.55 4.12 -1.13
N ILE A 303 5.76 4.26 -0.54
CA ILE A 303 6.89 4.94 -1.19
C ILE A 303 7.89 3.85 -1.65
N PRO A 304 8.10 3.65 -2.97
CA PRO A 304 9.00 2.63 -3.46
C PRO A 304 10.43 2.85 -2.98
N LEU A 305 11.05 1.81 -2.42
CA LEU A 305 12.44 1.87 -1.98
C LEU A 305 13.36 1.96 -3.20
N GLY A 306 14.22 2.98 -3.23
CA GLY A 306 15.02 3.34 -4.40
C GLY A 306 14.30 4.24 -5.43
N GLY A 307 13.05 4.64 -5.14
CA GLY A 307 12.19 5.45 -6.02
C GLY A 307 11.52 4.63 -7.13
N PRO A 308 10.62 5.24 -7.92
CA PRO A 308 9.98 4.56 -9.04
C PRO A 308 11.03 4.05 -10.04
N PRO A 309 11.02 2.76 -10.42
CA PRO A 309 12.07 2.19 -11.23
C PRO A 309 12.08 2.82 -12.64
N LYS A 310 13.29 3.03 -13.17
CA LYS A 310 13.51 3.50 -14.55
C LYS A 310 14.30 2.45 -15.32
N TYR A 311 13.74 1.99 -16.43
CA TYR A 311 14.42 1.03 -17.31
C TYR A 311 15.76 1.57 -17.79
N ARG A 312 16.81 0.73 -17.70
CA ARG A 312 18.16 1.11 -18.14
C ARG A 312 18.42 0.47 -19.51
N TYR A 313 18.47 1.29 -20.54
CA TYR A 313 18.82 0.85 -21.89
C TYR A 313 20.26 0.35 -21.94
N GLU A 314 20.45 -0.88 -22.39
CA GLU A 314 21.76 -1.37 -22.81
C GLU A 314 21.96 -1.01 -24.28
N VAL A 315 22.72 0.05 -24.53
CA VAL A 315 23.09 0.43 -25.90
C VAL A 315 24.33 -0.36 -26.29
N ASP A 316 24.11 -1.47 -26.99
CA ASP A 316 25.21 -2.25 -27.54
C ASP A 316 25.67 -1.60 -28.87
N VAL A 317 26.66 -0.71 -28.80
CA VAL A 317 27.23 -0.08 -29.99
C VAL A 317 28.09 -1.13 -30.71
N LYS A 318 27.49 -1.79 -31.70
CA LYS A 318 28.25 -2.58 -32.67
C LYS A 318 29.09 -1.63 -33.52
N ILE A 319 30.33 -1.39 -33.10
CA ILE A 319 31.34 -0.76 -33.95
C ILE A 319 31.60 -1.71 -35.12
N ARG A 320 31.06 -1.38 -36.30
CA ARG A 320 31.49 -2.05 -37.54
C ARG A 320 32.96 -1.69 -37.75
N ARG A 321 33.82 -2.71 -37.70
CA ARG A 321 35.20 -2.60 -38.19
C ARG A 321 35.21 -2.50 -39.71
#